data_AF-A0A0G1FBM5-F1
#
_entry.id   AF-A0A0G1FBM5-F1
#
_cell.length_a   1.000
_cell.length_b   1.000
_cell.length_c   1.000
_cell.angle_alpha   90.00
_cell.angle_beta   90.00
_cell.angle_gamma   90.00
#
_symmetry.space_group_name_H-M   'P 1'
#
loop_
_entity.id
_entity.type
_entity.pdbx_description
1 polymer ?
#
loop_
_entity_poly.entity_id
_entity_poly.type
_entity_poly.pdbx_seq_one_letter_code
_entity_poly.pdbx_strand_id
1 'polypeptide(L)'
;MYRKPLVGEFSKLFNKAKTGDTILLYQGLYDEYKMHSQGVIIRRGDMFSLNGQTVLKERDWYYQDAQLKNSVIRDGDSFFFGGVLLYQGDWDNFKPHPRGVIIKKGQQLLLNGQILLYEGRWRNWLPHAKGVVIIKNDEIWLAVYKIDH
;
A
#
# COMPACT_ATOMS: atom_id res chain seq x y z
N MET A 1 -24.14 -9.71 27.88
CA MET A 1 -24.77 -10.03 26.59
C MET A 1 -24.08 -9.18 25.53
N TYR A 2 -23.17 -9.75 24.72
CA TYR A 2 -22.34 -8.98 23.79
C TYR A 2 -23.09 -8.82 22.46
N ARG A 3 -23.44 -7.59 22.11
CA ARG A 3 -24.09 -7.29 20.83
C ARG A 3 -22.99 -7.04 19.80
N LYS A 4 -22.97 -7.83 18.71
CA LYS A 4 -22.07 -7.56 17.58
C LYS A 4 -22.40 -6.15 17.03
N PRO A 5 -21.44 -5.21 17.02
CA PRO A 5 -21.70 -3.87 16.47
C PRO A 5 -21.99 -4.02 14.99
N LEU A 6 -22.97 -3.28 14.46
CA LEU A 6 -23.19 -3.22 13.02
C LEU A 6 -22.05 -2.44 12.35
N VAL A 7 -21.82 -2.63 11.06
CA VAL A 7 -20.72 -2.03 10.26
C VAL A 7 -20.64 -0.49 10.39
N GLY A 8 -21.76 0.19 10.65
CA GLY A 8 -21.82 1.64 10.90
C GLY A 8 -21.54 2.09 12.35
N GLU A 9 -21.40 1.16 13.30
CA GLU A 9 -21.09 1.44 14.71
C GLU A 9 -19.59 1.32 15.02
N PHE A 10 -18.83 0.62 14.18
CA PHE A 10 -17.39 0.42 14.36
C PHE A 10 -16.57 1.72 14.24
N SER A 11 -16.89 2.57 13.26
CA SER A 11 -16.24 3.88 13.12
C SER A 11 -16.51 4.79 14.32
N LYS A 12 -17.68 4.66 14.96
CA LYS A 12 -18.01 5.38 16.21
C LYS A 12 -17.22 4.85 17.42
N LEU A 13 -16.97 3.54 17.48
CA LEU A 13 -16.14 2.93 18.52
C LEU A 13 -14.67 3.33 18.38
N PHE A 14 -14.12 3.29 17.16
CA PHE A 14 -12.75 3.67 16.88
C PHE A 14 -12.48 5.14 17.24
N ASN A 15 -13.40 6.04 16.90
CA ASN A 15 -13.29 7.48 17.20
C ASN A 15 -13.45 7.82 18.68
N LYS A 16 -13.95 6.89 19.51
CA LYS A 16 -14.16 7.09 20.96
C LYS A 16 -13.11 6.42 21.83
N ALA A 17 -12.27 5.56 21.26
CA ALA A 17 -11.24 4.86 22.01
C ALA A 17 -10.13 5.82 22.46
N LYS A 18 -9.69 5.64 23.69
CA LYS A 18 -8.58 6.40 24.29
C LYS A 18 -7.28 5.64 24.16
N THR A 19 -6.18 6.35 24.32
CA THR A 19 -4.84 5.75 24.41
C THR A 19 -4.82 4.69 25.51
N GLY A 20 -4.49 3.45 25.14
CA GLY A 20 -4.45 2.30 26.06
C GLY A 20 -5.67 1.37 25.97
N ASP A 21 -6.75 1.77 25.29
CA ASP A 21 -7.91 0.90 25.10
C ASP A 21 -7.60 -0.22 24.11
N THR A 22 -8.20 -1.41 24.34
CA THR A 22 -8.13 -2.54 23.41
C THR A 22 -9.50 -2.78 22.78
N ILE A 23 -9.55 -2.83 21.45
CA ILE A 23 -10.78 -3.08 20.68
C ILE A 23 -10.64 -4.39 19.91
N LEU A 24 -11.58 -5.31 20.12
CA LEU A 24 -11.66 -6.55 19.35
C LEU A 24 -12.29 -6.25 17.98
N LEU A 25 -11.49 -6.36 16.90
CA LEU A 25 -11.93 -6.03 15.53
C LEU A 25 -12.60 -7.22 14.80
N TYR A 26 -12.18 -8.45 15.10
CA TYR A 26 -12.73 -9.67 14.52
C TYR A 26 -12.46 -10.87 15.43
N GLN A 27 -13.37 -11.85 15.44
CA GLN A 27 -13.20 -13.12 16.13
C GLN A 27 -13.68 -14.26 15.22
N GLY A 28 -12.76 -15.15 14.83
CA GLY A 28 -13.02 -16.29 13.96
C GLY A 28 -11.76 -16.78 13.23
N LEU A 29 -11.90 -17.83 12.41
CA LEU A 29 -10.84 -18.34 11.53
C LEU A 29 -10.69 -17.45 10.29
N TYR A 30 -9.45 -17.18 9.91
CA TYR A 30 -9.08 -16.38 8.74
C TYR A 30 -7.76 -16.90 8.15
N ASP A 31 -7.56 -16.65 6.86
CA ASP A 31 -6.30 -16.94 6.17
C ASP A 31 -5.37 -15.72 6.18
N GLU A 32 -5.93 -14.55 5.89
CA GLU A 32 -5.20 -13.28 5.80
C GLU A 32 -6.03 -12.13 6.37
N TYR A 33 -5.34 -11.08 6.85
CA TYR A 33 -6.00 -9.86 7.27
C TYR A 33 -5.26 -8.61 6.78
N LYS A 34 -6.00 -7.51 6.60
CA LYS A 34 -5.44 -6.19 6.30
C LYS A 34 -6.16 -5.11 7.09
N MET A 35 -5.39 -4.20 7.67
CA MET A 35 -5.93 -3.04 8.38
C MET A 35 -6.61 -2.08 7.41
N HIS A 36 -7.78 -1.58 7.80
CA HIS A 36 -8.60 -0.65 7.04
C HIS A 36 -9.03 0.51 7.96
N SER A 37 -9.33 1.67 7.38
CA SER A 37 -9.78 2.85 8.13
C SER A 37 -11.05 2.62 8.96
N GLN A 38 -11.82 1.58 8.65
CA GLN A 38 -13.07 1.21 9.33
C GLN A 38 -12.97 -0.12 10.11
N GLY A 39 -11.77 -0.69 10.26
CA GLY A 39 -11.55 -1.94 11.00
C GLY A 39 -10.55 -2.87 10.32
N VAL A 40 -10.90 -4.13 10.18
CA VAL A 40 -10.04 -5.16 9.60
C VAL A 40 -10.75 -5.88 8.46
N ILE A 41 -10.08 -5.99 7.31
CA ILE A 41 -10.51 -6.85 6.22
C ILE A 41 -9.96 -8.25 6.50
N ILE A 42 -10.84 -9.24 6.44
CA ILE A 42 -10.57 -10.65 6.74
C ILE A 42 -10.82 -11.47 5.48
N ARG A 43 -9.84 -12.28 5.08
CA ARG A 43 -9.98 -13.30 4.05
C ARG A 43 -10.23 -14.66 4.68
N ARG A 44 -11.19 -15.41 4.13
CA ARG A 44 -11.44 -16.82 4.45
C ARG A 44 -11.81 -17.56 3.16
N GLY A 45 -10.91 -18.36 2.64
CA GLY A 45 -10.94 -18.91 1.28
C GLY A 45 -10.94 -17.79 0.24
N ASP A 46 -11.94 -17.83 -0.63
CA ASP A 46 -12.18 -16.83 -1.68
C ASP A 46 -13.06 -15.65 -1.20
N MET A 47 -13.47 -15.66 0.07
CA MET A 47 -14.41 -14.69 0.63
C MET A 47 -13.67 -13.64 1.45
N PHE A 48 -13.94 -12.38 1.13
CA PHE A 48 -13.42 -11.24 1.88
C PHE A 48 -14.54 -10.58 2.67
N SER A 49 -14.24 -10.16 3.90
CA SER A 49 -15.22 -9.47 4.73
C SER A 49 -14.61 -8.34 5.55
N LEU A 50 -15.35 -7.23 5.73
CA LEU A 50 -14.99 -6.21 6.71
C LEU A 50 -15.54 -6.61 8.08
N ASN A 51 -14.65 -6.73 9.07
CA ASN A 51 -14.94 -7.13 10.44
C ASN A 51 -15.75 -8.44 10.56
N GLY A 52 -15.68 -9.32 9.54
CA GLY A 52 -16.44 -10.57 9.53
C GLY A 52 -17.94 -10.45 9.26
N GLN A 53 -18.44 -9.26 8.88
CA GLN A 53 -19.89 -9.00 8.78
C GLN A 53 -20.34 -8.64 7.37
N THR A 54 -19.66 -7.71 6.70
CA THR A 54 -19.96 -7.37 5.31
C THR A 54 -19.12 -8.25 4.42
N VAL A 55 -19.74 -9.15 3.66
CA VAL A 55 -19.06 -9.80 2.51
C VAL A 55 -18.73 -8.68 1.54
N LEU A 56 -17.44 -8.44 1.35
CA LEU A 56 -16.97 -7.48 0.38
C LEU A 56 -17.16 -8.11 -1.00
N LYS A 57 -16.68 -9.32 -1.29
CA LYS A 57 -17.04 -10.01 -2.54
C LYS A 57 -16.75 -11.52 -2.46
N GLU A 58 -17.49 -12.29 -3.26
CA GLU A 58 -17.12 -13.65 -3.66
C GLU A 58 -16.42 -13.55 -5.03
N ARG A 59 -15.14 -13.93 -5.04
CA ARG A 59 -14.21 -13.90 -6.18
C ARG A 59 -13.83 -12.52 -6.73
N ASP A 60 -12.53 -12.47 -7.02
CA ASP A 60 -11.79 -11.44 -7.73
C ASP A 60 -11.51 -10.12 -6.97
N TRP A 61 -10.21 -9.83 -6.91
CA TRP A 61 -9.49 -8.74 -6.27
C TRP A 61 -9.84 -7.32 -6.78
N TYR A 62 -11.13 -6.99 -6.89
CA TYR A 62 -11.59 -5.69 -7.38
C TYR A 62 -12.72 -5.13 -6.51
N TYR A 63 -12.36 -4.64 -5.32
CA TYR A 63 -13.15 -3.69 -4.52
C TYR A 63 -12.57 -2.26 -4.64
N GLN A 64 -12.95 -1.63 -5.75
CA GLN A 64 -13.34 -0.23 -6.02
C GLN A 64 -12.67 0.99 -5.30
N ASP A 65 -11.86 1.69 -6.09
CA ASP A 65 -12.14 3.01 -6.74
C ASP A 65 -12.28 4.34 -5.98
N ALA A 66 -12.40 4.36 -4.64
CA ALA A 66 -12.42 5.65 -3.91
C ALA A 66 -11.19 5.87 -3.01
N GLN A 67 -10.71 4.83 -2.33
CA GLN A 67 -9.59 4.95 -1.37
C GLN A 67 -8.23 4.49 -1.92
N LEU A 68 -8.22 3.87 -3.11
CA LEU A 68 -7.02 3.36 -3.78
C LEU A 68 -6.44 4.33 -4.83
N LYS A 69 -7.12 5.45 -5.12
CA LYS A 69 -6.70 6.42 -6.16
C LYS A 69 -5.26 6.92 -6.00
N ASN A 70 -4.77 6.98 -4.76
CA ASN A 70 -3.42 7.46 -4.44
C ASN A 70 -2.51 6.40 -3.78
N SER A 71 -2.86 5.11 -3.88
CA SER A 71 -2.08 4.03 -3.27
C SER A 71 -1.43 3.16 -4.33
N VAL A 72 -0.18 2.75 -4.08
CA VAL A 72 0.47 1.68 -4.84
C VAL A 72 -0.05 0.34 -4.34
N ILE A 73 -0.50 -0.50 -5.27
CA ILE A 73 -0.92 -1.87 -5.03
C ILE A 73 0.07 -2.78 -5.72
N ARG A 74 0.51 -3.84 -5.04
CA ARG A 74 1.30 -4.92 -5.64
C ARG A 74 0.40 -6.14 -5.80
N ASP A 75 0.46 -6.77 -6.96
CA ASP A 75 -0.13 -8.08 -7.24
C ASP A 75 0.89 -8.93 -8.00
N GLY A 76 1.43 -9.95 -7.34
CA GLY A 76 2.57 -10.73 -7.85
C GLY A 76 3.73 -9.84 -8.29
N ASP A 77 4.02 -9.92 -9.60
CA ASP A 77 5.07 -9.15 -10.28
C ASP A 77 4.51 -7.92 -11.03
N SER A 78 3.39 -7.38 -10.56
CA SER A 78 2.79 -6.14 -11.07
C SER A 78 2.58 -5.09 -9.97
N PHE A 79 2.71 -3.82 -10.33
CA PHE A 79 2.37 -2.67 -9.51
C PHE A 79 1.30 -1.80 -10.17
N PHE A 80 0.33 -1.35 -9.39
CA PHE A 80 -0.77 -0.51 -9.84
C PHE A 80 -0.88 0.76 -9.00
N PHE A 81 -1.41 1.83 -9.58
CA PHE A 81 -1.76 3.06 -8.86
C PHE A 81 -3.07 3.62 -9.40
N GLY A 82 -4.05 3.79 -8.51
CA GLY A 82 -5.41 4.15 -8.93
C GLY A 82 -6.03 3.16 -9.93
N GLY A 83 -5.65 1.88 -9.86
CA GLY A 83 -6.11 0.84 -10.78
C GLY A 83 -5.35 0.75 -12.11
N VAL A 84 -4.43 1.69 -12.40
CA VAL A 84 -3.60 1.67 -13.61
C VAL A 84 -2.34 0.87 -13.36
N LEU A 85 -2.00 -0.07 -14.24
CA LEU A 85 -0.72 -0.78 -14.21
C LEU A 85 0.43 0.23 -14.42
N LEU A 86 1.29 0.34 -13.43
CA LEU A 86 2.50 1.17 -13.48
C LEU A 86 3.70 0.40 -14.00
N TYR A 87 3.88 -0.83 -13.51
CA TYR A 87 5.04 -1.64 -13.83
C TYR A 87 4.72 -3.13 -13.71
N GLN A 88 5.28 -3.94 -14.60
CA GLN A 88 5.25 -5.39 -14.54
C GLN A 88 6.62 -5.94 -14.98
N GLY A 89 7.16 -6.91 -14.25
CA GLY A 89 8.44 -7.56 -14.59
C GLY A 89 9.29 -7.84 -13.37
N ASP A 90 10.59 -8.07 -13.57
CA ASP A 90 11.50 -8.37 -12.46
C ASP A 90 12.05 -7.11 -11.76
N TRP A 91 12.19 -7.19 -10.45
CA TRP A 91 12.81 -6.16 -9.61
C TRP A 91 13.56 -6.75 -8.42
N ASP A 92 14.53 -5.99 -7.90
CA ASP A 92 15.23 -6.36 -6.67
C ASP A 92 14.52 -5.84 -5.42
N ASN A 93 13.92 -4.64 -5.52
CA ASN A 93 13.27 -3.95 -4.41
C ASN A 93 12.35 -2.84 -4.95
N PHE A 94 11.44 -2.34 -4.12
CA PHE A 94 10.56 -1.21 -4.45
C PHE A 94 10.24 -0.36 -3.23
N LYS A 95 9.85 0.90 -3.45
CA LYS A 95 9.25 1.76 -2.42
C LYS A 95 8.11 2.59 -3.01
N PRO A 96 7.04 2.84 -2.23
CA PRO A 96 5.98 3.75 -2.65
C PRO A 96 6.51 5.17 -2.86
N HIS A 97 5.92 5.88 -3.82
CA HIS A 97 6.20 7.26 -4.14
C HIS A 97 4.87 7.99 -4.42
N PRO A 98 4.75 9.31 -4.17
CA PRO A 98 3.48 10.02 -4.38
C PRO A 98 2.90 9.94 -5.81
N ARG A 99 3.72 9.56 -6.79
CA ARG A 99 3.33 9.39 -8.21
C ARG A 99 3.35 7.94 -8.70
N GLY A 100 3.34 6.97 -7.79
CA GLY A 100 3.42 5.57 -8.12
C GLY A 100 4.53 4.86 -7.34
N VAL A 101 5.39 4.11 -8.02
CA VAL A 101 6.36 3.23 -7.36
C VAL A 101 7.76 3.49 -7.87
N ILE A 102 8.76 3.52 -6.98
CA ILE A 102 10.16 3.46 -7.38
C ILE A 102 10.60 2.01 -7.37
N ILE A 103 11.07 1.52 -8.51
CA ILE A 103 11.58 0.18 -8.75
C ILE A 103 13.10 0.21 -8.72
N LYS A 104 13.71 -0.70 -7.96
CA LYS A 104 15.13 -0.99 -8.05
C LYS A 104 15.35 -2.17 -8.98
N LYS A 105 16.19 -1.97 -9.99
CA LYS A 105 16.66 -3.03 -10.88
C LYS A 105 18.17 -2.92 -11.06
N GLY A 106 18.92 -3.82 -10.43
CA GLY A 106 20.38 -3.73 -10.33
C GLY A 106 20.82 -2.42 -9.66
N GLN A 107 21.52 -1.60 -10.44
CA GLN A 107 22.04 -0.28 -10.05
C GLN A 107 21.17 0.88 -10.57
N GLN A 108 19.91 0.62 -10.96
CA GLN A 108 18.98 1.65 -11.42
C GLN A 108 17.80 1.79 -10.44
N LEU A 109 17.38 3.05 -10.25
CA LEU A 109 16.13 3.41 -9.60
C LEU A 109 15.21 4.06 -10.63
N LEU A 110 14.08 3.42 -10.91
CA LEU A 110 13.13 3.80 -11.96
C LEU A 110 11.79 4.16 -11.33
N LEU A 111 11.24 5.35 -11.61
CA LEU A 111 9.86 5.68 -11.29
C LEU A 111 8.95 4.99 -12.31
N ASN A 112 8.02 4.18 -11.81
CA ASN A 112 7.07 3.37 -12.57
C ASN A 112 7.75 2.50 -13.65
N GLY A 113 9.01 2.11 -13.42
CA GLY A 113 9.81 1.33 -14.39
C GLY A 113 10.20 2.08 -15.67
N GLN A 114 9.84 3.36 -15.81
CA GLN A 114 10.01 4.12 -17.06
C GLN A 114 10.99 5.28 -16.92
N ILE A 115 10.89 6.06 -15.82
CA ILE A 115 11.69 7.26 -15.65
C ILE A 115 12.90 6.92 -14.79
N LEU A 116 14.12 7.02 -15.35
CA LEU A 116 15.36 6.85 -14.60
C LEU A 116 15.54 8.00 -13.60
N LEU A 117 15.46 7.68 -12.31
CA LEU A 117 15.70 8.65 -11.24
C LEU A 117 17.19 8.71 -10.86
N TYR A 118 17.87 7.57 -10.87
CA TYR A 118 19.28 7.48 -10.54
C TYR A 118 19.87 6.17 -11.08
N GLU A 119 21.13 6.23 -11.51
CA GLU A 119 21.95 5.07 -11.84
C GLU A 119 23.32 5.18 -11.17
N GLY A 120 23.76 4.11 -10.51
CA GLY A 120 25.09 4.03 -9.89
C GLY A 120 25.10 3.27 -8.57
N ARG A 121 26.16 3.46 -7.78
CA ARG A 121 26.30 2.83 -6.47
C ARG A 121 25.71 3.72 -5.37
N TRP A 122 24.98 3.11 -4.45
CA TRP A 122 24.47 3.75 -3.24
C TRP A 122 24.50 2.76 -2.07
N ARG A 123 24.53 3.31 -0.85
CA ARG A 123 24.31 2.56 0.38
C ARG A 123 22.82 2.41 0.68
N ASN A 124 22.04 3.46 0.48
CA ASN A 124 20.60 3.47 0.67
C ASN A 124 19.92 4.54 -0.19
N TRP A 125 18.60 4.46 -0.33
CA TRP A 125 17.78 5.43 -1.01
C TRP A 125 16.41 5.59 -0.36
N LEU A 126 15.82 6.77 -0.48
CA LEU A 126 14.48 7.08 0.05
C LEU A 126 13.64 7.81 -1.00
N PRO A 127 12.34 7.48 -1.14
CA PRO A 127 11.45 8.23 -2.02
C PRO A 127 11.32 9.67 -1.54
N HIS A 128 11.27 10.61 -2.48
CA HIS A 128 11.02 12.02 -2.21
C HIS A 128 10.05 12.56 -3.25
N ALA A 129 9.13 13.46 -2.91
CA ALA A 129 8.08 13.89 -3.86
C ALA A 129 8.62 14.44 -5.20
N LYS A 130 9.85 14.99 -5.20
CA LYS A 130 10.55 15.52 -6.37
C LYS A 130 11.58 14.54 -6.99
N GLY A 131 11.72 13.33 -6.47
CA GLY A 131 12.66 12.32 -6.98
C GLY A 131 13.09 11.29 -5.94
N VAL A 132 14.40 11.10 -5.80
CA VAL A 132 14.95 10.11 -4.86
C VAL A 132 16.13 10.69 -4.11
N VAL A 133 16.14 10.46 -2.79
CA VAL A 133 17.30 10.75 -1.95
C VAL A 133 18.25 9.56 -2.04
N ILE A 134 19.51 9.81 -2.38
CA ILE A 134 20.60 8.83 -2.48
C ILE A 134 21.60 9.06 -1.37
N ILE A 135 21.94 7.99 -0.65
CA ILE A 135 22.95 8.02 0.40
C ILE A 135 24.17 7.23 -0.09
N LYS A 136 25.34 7.87 -0.18
CA LYS A 136 26.61 7.26 -0.61
C LYS A 136 27.78 7.90 0.14
N ASN A 137 28.75 7.10 0.61
CA ASN A 137 29.99 7.56 1.25
C ASN A 137 29.80 8.76 2.21
N ASP A 138 28.81 8.66 3.10
CA ASP A 138 28.41 9.70 4.09
C ASP A 138 27.78 10.99 3.53
N GLU A 139 27.50 11.05 2.24
CA GLU A 139 26.78 12.15 1.58
C GLU A 139 25.31 11.80 1.30
N ILE A 140 24.45 12.82 1.34
CA ILE A 140 23.02 12.72 1.00
C ILE A 140 22.73 13.61 -0.20
N TRP A 141 22.27 13.01 -1.29
CA TRP A 141 21.98 13.70 -2.56
C TRP A 141 20.50 13.58 -2.91
N LEU A 142 19.88 14.64 -3.42
CA LEU A 142 18.56 14.56 -4.02
C LEU A 142 18.70 14.50 -5.55
N ALA A 143 18.42 13.34 -6.14
CA ALA A 143 18.26 13.22 -7.58
C ALA A 143 16.84 13.66 -7.94
N VAL A 144 16.72 14.88 -8.47
CA VAL A 144 15.45 15.47 -8.91
C VAL A 144 15.15 15.03 -10.33
N TYR A 145 13.90 14.66 -10.62
CA TYR A 145 13.43 14.51 -11.99
C TYR A 145 12.50 15.67 -12.35
N LYS A 146 12.58 16.13 -13.59
CA LYS A 146 11.60 17.04 -14.19
C LYS A 146 10.79 16.24 -15.20
N ILE A 147 9.48 16.45 -15.20
CA ILE A 147 8.65 16.03 -16.32
C ILE A 147 8.52 17.28 -17.18
N ASP A 148 9.11 17.23 -18.37
CA ASP A 148 8.85 18.25 -19.38
C ASP A 148 7.36 18.13 -19.76
N HIS A 149 6.65 19.25 -19.67
CA HIS A 149 5.23 19.36 -20.02
C HIS A 149 5.03 19.57 -21.51
#